data_AF-A0A7J2MQ54-F1
#
_entry.id   AF-A0A7J2MQ54-F1
#
_cell.length_a   1.000
_cell.length_b   1.000
_cell.length_c   1.000
_cell.angle_alpha   90.00
_cell.angle_beta   90.00
_cell.angle_gamma   90.00
#
_symmetry.space_group_name_H-M   'P 1'
#
loop_
_entity.id
_entity.type
_entity.pdbx_description
1 polymer ?
#
loop_
_entity_poly.entity_id
_entity_poly.type
_entity_poly.pdbx_seq_one_letter_code
_entity_poly.pdbx_strand_id
1 'polypeptide(L)'
;MEIRHYLRAINAENIKEWKIELTYRVDFIRGLFEPLIFVLPFILYGIAIVGGKYSENLEKLTGTGDLITYTVIGYIFMGFLETAVWGMGFALRKEQWYGTIEQVFAAPVPRWVYVMGMALHSTMHQGLIILMQSVIIY
;
A
#
# COMPACT_ATOMS: atom_id res chain seq x y z
N MET A 1 6.51 -10.57 30.70
CA MET A 1 6.76 -9.51 29.71
C MET A 1 5.45 -9.27 28.98
N GLU A 2 4.78 -8.14 29.25
CA GLU A 2 3.36 -7.98 28.89
C GLU A 2 3.16 -7.66 27.40
N ILE A 3 2.15 -8.26 26.75
CA ILE A 3 1.71 -7.97 25.36
C ILE A 3 1.60 -6.46 25.08
N ARG A 4 1.19 -5.69 26.10
CA ARG A 4 1.09 -4.22 26.05
C ARG A 4 2.41 -3.55 25.69
N HIS A 5 3.54 -4.10 26.13
CA HIS A 5 4.86 -3.58 25.81
C HIS A 5 5.14 -3.70 24.29
N TYR A 6 4.88 -4.86 23.70
CA TYR A 6 5.07 -5.06 22.27
C TYR A 6 4.11 -4.21 21.43
N LEU A 7 2.83 -4.11 21.81
CA LEU A 7 1.88 -3.25 21.09
C LEU A 7 2.30 -1.77 21.12
N ARG A 8 2.84 -1.29 22.26
CA ARG A 8 3.40 0.06 22.35
C ARG A 8 4.61 0.25 21.44
N ALA A 9 5.50 -0.74 21.37
CA ALA A 9 6.66 -0.70 20.48
C ALA A 9 6.25 -0.72 18.99
N ILE A 10 5.29 -1.58 18.60
CA ILE A 10 4.70 -1.60 17.26
C ILE A 10 4.13 -0.21 16.91
N ASN A 11 3.36 0.39 17.81
CA ASN A 11 2.78 1.70 17.56
C ASN A 11 3.82 2.82 17.53
N ALA A 12 4.87 2.75 18.35
CA ALA A 12 5.97 3.71 18.33
C ALA A 12 6.70 3.68 16.97
N GLU A 13 6.93 2.49 16.44
CA GLU A 13 7.50 2.29 15.11
C GLU A 13 6.58 2.83 14.00
N ASN A 14 5.28 2.53 14.07
CA ASN A 14 4.28 3.10 13.15
C ASN A 14 4.29 4.65 13.17
N ILE A 15 4.33 5.27 14.36
CA ILE A 15 4.39 6.73 14.49
C ILE A 15 5.70 7.29 13.91
N LYS A 16 6.82 6.60 14.08
CA LYS A 16 8.12 7.00 13.50
C LYS A 16 8.00 7.07 11.98
N GLU A 17 7.46 6.04 11.34
CA GLU A 17 7.29 5.98 9.90
C GLU A 17 6.38 7.09 9.37
N TRP A 18 5.24 7.34 10.03
CA TRP A 18 4.37 8.47 9.70
C TRP A 18 5.07 9.82 9.81
N LYS A 19 5.93 10.02 10.82
CA LYS A 19 6.69 11.27 10.95
C LYS A 19 7.69 11.45 9.81
N ILE A 20 8.41 10.39 9.44
CA ILE A 20 9.37 10.43 8.33
C ILE A 20 8.62 10.77 7.03
N GLU A 21 7.56 10.04 6.74
CA GLU A 21 6.79 10.20 5.51
C GLU A 21 6.14 11.60 5.40
N LEU A 22 5.47 12.07 6.46
CA LEU A 22 4.83 13.38 6.47
C LEU A 22 5.82 14.55 6.51
N THR A 23 7.11 14.30 6.79
CA THR A 23 8.17 15.28 6.61
C THR A 23 8.37 15.57 5.12
N TYR A 24 8.25 14.55 4.26
CA TYR A 24 8.38 14.66 2.80
C TYR A 24 7.02 14.78 2.13
N ARG A 25 6.29 15.85 2.44
CA ARG A 25 4.88 16.07 2.01
C ARG A 25 4.65 15.91 0.52
N VAL A 26 5.57 16.40 -0.32
CA VAL A 26 5.43 16.30 -1.78
C VAL A 26 5.50 14.85 -2.22
N ASP A 27 6.41 14.07 -1.64
CA ASP A 27 6.55 12.65 -1.95
C ASP A 27 5.35 11.85 -1.43
N PHE A 28 4.86 12.18 -0.23
CA PHE A 28 3.63 11.59 0.31
C PHE A 28 2.42 11.84 -0.60
N ILE A 29 2.20 13.10 -1.03
CA ILE A 29 1.11 13.44 -1.95
C ILE A 29 1.31 12.71 -3.29
N ARG A 30 2.53 12.68 -3.83
CA ARG A 30 2.85 11.94 -5.05
C ARG A 30 2.47 10.46 -4.91
N GLY A 31 2.82 9.82 -3.79
CA GLY A 31 2.49 8.42 -3.50
C GLY A 31 0.99 8.14 -3.46
N LEU A 32 0.17 9.13 -3.07
CA LEU A 32 -1.29 9.01 -3.11
C LEU A 32 -1.85 9.01 -4.54
N PHE A 33 -1.29 9.82 -5.45
CA PHE A 33 -1.74 9.91 -6.85
C PHE A 33 -1.12 8.85 -7.76
N GLU A 34 0.07 8.38 -7.44
CA GLU A 34 0.84 7.43 -8.23
C GLU A 34 0.01 6.19 -8.64
N PRO A 35 -0.70 5.49 -7.73
CA PRO A 35 -1.60 4.38 -8.05
C PRO A 35 -2.63 4.67 -9.16
N LEU A 36 -3.15 5.90 -9.25
CA LEU A 36 -4.09 6.28 -10.30
C LEU A 36 -3.39 6.39 -11.66
N ILE A 37 -2.18 6.93 -11.67
CA ILE A 37 -1.37 7.04 -12.89
C ILE A 37 -1.00 5.64 -13.40
N PHE A 38 -0.68 4.71 -12.49
CA PHE A 38 -0.32 3.35 -12.84
C PHE A 38 -1.50 2.49 -13.30
N VAL A 39 -2.73 2.77 -12.88
CA VAL A 39 -3.92 2.05 -13.40
C VAL A 39 -4.33 2.52 -14.80
N LEU A 40 -4.01 3.76 -15.18
CA LEU A 40 -4.42 4.35 -16.46
C LEU A 40 -4.00 3.53 -17.68
N PRO A 41 -2.74 3.05 -17.83
CA PRO A 41 -2.36 2.21 -18.95
C PRO A 41 -3.24 0.97 -19.09
N PHE A 42 -3.58 0.29 -17.99
CA PHE A 42 -4.42 -0.91 -18.02
C PHE A 42 -5.83 -0.60 -18.52
N ILE A 43 -6.40 0.52 -18.09
CA ILE A 43 -7.71 0.99 -18.55
C ILE A 43 -7.65 1.33 -20.05
N LEU A 44 -6.64 2.10 -20.47
CA LEU A 44 -6.49 2.50 -21.88
C LEU A 44 -6.29 1.30 -22.80
N TYR A 45 -5.45 0.33 -22.42
CA TYR A 45 -5.28 -0.91 -23.17
C TYR A 45 -6.56 -1.74 -23.22
N GLY A 46 -7.28 -1.87 -22.10
CA GLY A 46 -8.55 -2.59 -22.07
C GLY A 46 -9.60 -1.97 -22.98
N ILE A 47 -9.74 -0.63 -22.95
CA ILE A 47 -10.66 0.10 -23.84
C ILE A 47 -10.23 -0.06 -25.31
N ALA A 48 -8.93 0.01 -25.60
CA ALA A 48 -8.43 -0.15 -26.96
C ALA A 48 -8.69 -1.54 -27.55
N ILE A 49 -8.64 -2.60 -26.73
CA ILE A 49 -8.90 -3.98 -27.15
C ILE A 49 -10.40 -4.25 -27.32
N VAL A 50 -11.22 -3.76 -26.38
CA VAL A 50 -12.67 -3.97 -26.38
C VAL A 50 -13.39 -3.05 -27.37
N GLY A 51 -12.82 -1.88 -27.67
CA GLY A 51 -13.45 -0.83 -28.47
C GLY A 51 -14.43 0.06 -27.68
N GLY A 52 -14.41 -0.01 -26.35
CA GLY A 52 -15.31 0.77 -25.49
C GLY A 52 -15.15 0.45 -24.01
N LYS A 53 -16.02 1.07 -23.19
CA LYS A 53 -16.05 0.88 -21.73
C LYS A 53 -16.65 -0.48 -21.32
N TYR A 54 -17.59 -1.00 -22.12
CA TYR A 54 -18.35 -2.18 -21.79
C TYR A 54 -17.94 -3.37 -22.65
N SER A 55 -17.77 -4.54 -22.03
CA SER A 55 -17.42 -5.79 -22.71
C SER A 55 -18.38 -6.91 -22.32
N GLU A 56 -19.14 -7.45 -23.27
CA GLU A 56 -20.02 -8.62 -23.06
C GLU A 56 -19.23 -9.87 -22.62
N ASN A 57 -18.01 -10.06 -23.16
CA ASN A 57 -17.16 -11.21 -22.77
C ASN A 57 -16.72 -11.13 -21.31
N LEU A 58 -16.44 -9.92 -20.80
CA LEU A 58 -16.08 -9.68 -19.40
C LEU A 58 -17.27 -9.96 -18.50
N GLU A 59 -18.46 -9.50 -18.90
CA GLU A 59 -19.69 -9.75 -18.16
C GLU A 59 -19.99 -11.24 -18.02
N LYS A 60 -19.84 -12.02 -19.09
CA LYS A 60 -20.03 -13.48 -19.08
C LYS A 60 -19.07 -14.19 -18.12
N LEU A 61 -17.85 -13.69 -17.96
CA LEU A 61 -16.82 -14.33 -17.13
C LEU A 61 -16.85 -13.88 -15.66
N THR A 62 -17.22 -12.63 -15.39
CA THR A 62 -17.03 -11.99 -14.08
C THR A 62 -18.31 -11.43 -13.46
N GLY A 63 -19.41 -11.41 -14.22
CA GLY A 63 -20.68 -10.82 -13.80
C GLY A 63 -20.75 -9.29 -13.93
N THR A 64 -19.70 -8.61 -14.40
CA THR A 64 -19.69 -7.18 -14.71
C THR A 64 -19.11 -6.92 -16.08
N GLY A 65 -19.77 -6.09 -16.89
CA GLY A 65 -19.24 -5.67 -18.19
C GLY A 65 -18.42 -4.37 -18.15
N ASP A 66 -18.42 -3.65 -17.01
CA ASP A 66 -17.69 -2.38 -16.88
C ASP A 66 -16.20 -2.63 -16.65
N LEU A 67 -15.42 -2.45 -17.72
CA LEU A 67 -13.99 -2.68 -17.73
C LEU A 67 -13.23 -1.75 -16.79
N ILE A 68 -13.67 -0.49 -16.65
CA ILE A 68 -13.00 0.49 -15.80
C ILE A 68 -13.17 0.07 -14.35
N THR A 69 -14.41 -0.20 -13.93
CA THR A 69 -14.72 -0.61 -12.57
C THR A 69 -14.00 -1.92 -12.21
N TYR A 70 -14.01 -2.91 -13.11
CA TYR A 70 -13.31 -4.18 -12.91
C TYR A 70 -11.79 -3.99 -12.72
N THR A 71 -11.17 -3.20 -13.60
CA THR A 71 -9.72 -2.97 -13.59
C THR A 71 -9.28 -2.23 -12.33
N VAL A 72 -10.01 -1.19 -11.91
CA VAL A 72 -9.63 -0.40 -10.74
C VAL A 72 -9.82 -1.20 -9.45
N ILE A 73 -10.91 -1.98 -9.32
CA ILE A 73 -11.09 -2.89 -8.17
C ILE A 73 -9.96 -3.93 -8.11
N GLY A 74 -9.60 -4.50 -9.26
CA GLY A 74 -8.46 -5.43 -9.36
C GLY A 74 -7.15 -4.78 -8.92
N TYR A 75 -6.91 -3.54 -9.31
CA TYR A 75 -5.71 -2.78 -8.92
C TYR A 75 -5.69 -2.47 -7.42
N ILE A 76 -6.82 -2.09 -6.83
CA ILE A 76 -6.99 -1.91 -5.38
C ILE A 76 -6.60 -3.17 -4.62
N PHE A 77 -7.07 -4.33 -5.08
CA PHE A 77 -6.75 -5.62 -4.48
C PHE A 77 -5.26 -5.96 -4.61
N MET A 78 -4.67 -5.68 -5.77
CA MET A 78 -3.24 -5.86 -6.01
C MET A 78 -2.39 -4.99 -5.07
N GLY A 79 -2.77 -3.72 -4.85
CA GLY A 79 -2.05 -2.82 -3.95
C GLY A 79 -1.96 -3.33 -2.51
N PHE A 80 -3.03 -3.98 -2.00
CA PHE A 80 -2.98 -4.64 -0.68
C PHE A 80 -1.99 -5.81 -0.64
N LEU A 81 -1.95 -6.65 -1.69
CA LEU A 81 -0.98 -7.74 -1.79
C LEU A 81 0.45 -7.22 -1.87
N GLU A 82 0.65 -6.14 -2.63
CA GLU A 82 1.96 -5.49 -2.77
C GLU A 82 2.45 -4.96 -1.42
N THR A 83 1.58 -4.34 -0.63
CA THR A 83 1.88 -3.87 0.73
C THR A 83 2.40 -5.00 1.62
N ALA A 84 1.81 -6.19 1.51
CA ALA A 84 2.23 -7.35 2.28
C ALA A 84 3.61 -7.88 1.86
N VAL A 85 3.91 -7.87 0.56
CA VAL A 85 5.18 -8.38 0.03
C VAL A 85 6.32 -7.36 0.21
N TRP A 86 6.09 -6.13 -0.19
CA TRP A 86 7.12 -5.08 -0.27
C TRP A 86 7.24 -4.29 1.03
N GLY A 87 6.13 -3.84 1.62
CA GLY A 87 6.16 -3.05 2.85
C GLY A 87 6.85 -3.78 4.00
N MET A 88 6.49 -5.05 4.21
CA MET A 88 7.13 -5.90 5.22
C MET A 88 8.50 -6.43 4.78
N GLY A 89 8.63 -6.87 3.52
CA GLY A 89 9.86 -7.48 3.02
C GLY A 89 11.07 -6.54 3.01
N PHE A 90 10.83 -5.24 2.81
CA PHE A 90 11.89 -4.22 2.76
C PHE A 90 12.03 -3.42 4.06
N ALA A 91 11.26 -3.72 5.10
CA ALA A 91 11.29 -3.01 6.39
C ALA A 91 12.71 -2.95 6.98
N LEU A 92 13.42 -4.08 7.02
CA LEU A 92 14.79 -4.15 7.54
C LEU A 92 15.79 -3.47 6.60
N ARG A 93 15.58 -3.58 5.29
CA ARG A 93 16.46 -2.96 4.29
C ARG A 93 16.38 -1.44 4.34
N LYS A 94 15.20 -0.89 4.64
CA LYS A 94 15.00 0.54 4.86
C LYS A 94 15.90 1.07 5.99
N GLU A 95 15.98 0.38 7.12
CA GLU A 95 16.86 0.76 8.24
C GLU A 95 18.35 0.61 7.90
N GLN A 96 18.72 -0.35 7.04
CA GLN A 96 20.09 -0.43 6.52
C GLN A 96 20.45 0.83 5.72
N TRP A 97 19.51 1.35 4.92
CA TRP A 97 19.73 2.55 4.12
C TRP A 97 19.80 3.82 4.98
N TYR A 98 19.06 3.83 6.09
CA TYR A 98 19.12 4.91 7.09
C TYR A 98 20.32 4.80 8.04
N GLY A 99 21.02 3.67 8.07
CA GLY A 99 22.14 3.44 8.98
C GLY A 99 21.72 3.27 10.45
N THR A 100 20.49 2.84 10.69
CA THR A 100 19.86 2.72 12.02
C THR A 100 19.61 1.28 12.44
N ILE A 101 19.99 0.31 11.61
CA ILE A 101 19.73 -1.12 11.87
C ILE A 101 20.36 -1.60 13.18
N GLU A 102 21.56 -1.14 13.53
CA GLU A 102 22.24 -1.49 14.77
C GLU A 102 21.47 -0.99 16.00
N GLN A 103 20.87 0.21 15.91
CA GLN A 103 20.06 0.77 16.98
C GLN A 103 18.75 -0.01 17.15
N VAL A 104 18.09 -0.37 16.05
CA VAL A 104 16.89 -1.22 16.06
C VAL A 104 17.20 -2.60 16.67
N PHE A 105 18.38 -3.16 16.38
CA PHE A 105 18.78 -4.47 16.88
C PHE A 105 19.28 -4.45 18.33
N ALA A 106 19.76 -3.30 18.80
CA ALA A 106 20.15 -3.09 20.21
C ALA A 106 18.93 -2.85 21.12
N ALA A 107 17.78 -2.50 20.57
CA ALA A 107 16.56 -2.32 21.35
C ALA A 107 16.14 -3.63 22.04
N PRO A 108 15.63 -3.59 23.29
CA PRO A 108 15.23 -4.78 24.05
C PRO A 108 13.86 -5.32 23.59
N VAL A 109 13.67 -5.48 22.28
CA VAL A 109 12.42 -5.89 21.65
C VAL A 109 12.73 -6.90 20.54
N PRO A 110 11.96 -7.98 20.38
CA PRO A 110 12.20 -8.96 19.32
C PRO A 110 11.95 -8.35 17.93
N ARG A 111 12.77 -8.75 16.94
CA ARG A 111 12.80 -8.16 15.58
C ARG A 111 11.45 -8.18 14.85
N TRP A 112 10.60 -9.17 15.12
CA TRP A 112 9.27 -9.25 14.48
C TRP A 112 8.38 -8.06 14.87
N VAL A 113 8.58 -7.45 16.03
CA VAL A 113 7.83 -6.26 16.47
C VAL A 113 8.09 -5.07 15.56
N TYR A 114 9.33 -4.92 15.12
CA TYR A 114 9.71 -3.89 14.15
C TYR A 114 9.00 -4.11 12.81
N VAL A 115 9.05 -5.33 12.29
CA VAL A 115 8.37 -5.70 11.03
C VAL A 115 6.87 -5.49 11.14
N MET A 116 6.26 -5.82 12.28
CA MET A 116 4.84 -5.57 12.54
C MET A 116 4.50 -4.08 12.62
N GLY A 117 5.40 -3.24 13.14
CA GLY A 117 5.26 -1.77 13.12
C GLY A 117 5.22 -1.22 11.70
N MET A 118 6.16 -1.66 10.86
CA MET A 118 6.18 -1.31 9.44
C MET A 118 4.95 -1.86 8.69
N ALA A 119 4.52 -3.08 9.01
CA ALA A 119 3.30 -3.66 8.44
C ALA A 119 2.06 -2.82 8.76
N LEU A 120 1.94 -2.37 10.02
CA LEU A 120 0.85 -1.51 10.46
C LEU A 120 0.85 -0.18 9.70
N HIS A 121 2.00 0.48 9.62
CA HIS A 121 2.15 1.73 8.86
C HIS A 121 1.79 1.55 7.39
N SER A 122 2.37 0.55 6.73
CA SER A 122 2.15 0.28 5.31
C SER A 122 0.68 -0.02 5.02
N THR A 123 0.01 -0.79 5.90
CA THR A 123 -1.42 -1.08 5.77
C THR A 123 -2.28 0.17 5.92
N MET A 124 -1.95 1.06 6.88
CA MET A 124 -2.66 2.33 7.06
C MET A 124 -2.46 3.24 5.84
N HIS A 125 -1.23 3.36 5.34
CA HIS A 125 -0.91 4.14 4.15
C HIS A 125 -1.67 3.62 2.92
N GLN A 126 -1.64 2.31 2.68
CA GLN A 126 -2.39 1.69 1.59
C GLN A 126 -3.91 1.90 1.75
N GLY A 127 -4.42 1.86 2.98
CA GLY A 127 -5.82 2.18 3.27
C GLY A 127 -6.20 3.59 2.84
N LEU A 128 -5.33 4.59 3.04
CA LEU A 128 -5.55 5.97 2.59
C LEU A 128 -5.59 6.07 1.06
N ILE A 129 -4.65 5.40 0.37
CA ILE A 129 -4.65 5.32 -1.09
C ILE A 129 -5.97 4.79 -1.61
N ILE A 130 -6.48 3.71 -1.03
CA ILE A 130 -7.70 3.05 -1.48
C ILE A 130 -8.93 3.90 -1.23
N LEU A 131 -9.00 4.57 -0.07
CA LEU A 131 -10.08 5.52 0.20
C LEU A 131 -10.09 6.64 -0.84
N MET A 132 -8.92 7.20 -1.16
CA MET A 132 -8.79 8.21 -2.21
C MET A 132 -9.22 7.67 -3.59
N GLN A 133 -8.78 6.47 -3.97
CA GLN A 133 -9.16 5.86 -5.23
C GLN A 133 -10.67 5.61 -5.32
N SER A 134 -11.29 5.12 -4.24
CA SER A 134 -12.72 4.84 -4.21
C SER A 134 -13.57 6.10 -4.42
N VAL A 135 -13.13 7.25 -3.89
CA VAL A 135 -13.78 8.57 -4.10
C VAL A 135 -13.65 9.07 -5.55
N ILE A 136 -12.69 8.56 -6.33
CA ILE A 136 -12.50 8.97 -7.73
C ILE A 136 -13.35 8.13 -8.68
N ILE A 137 -13.64 6.89 -8.30
CA ILE A 137 -14.42 5.93 -9.11
C ILE A 137 -15.93 6.20 -8.99
N TYR A 138 -16.38 6.72 -7.84
CA TYR A 138 -17.77 7.01 -7.52
C TYR A 138 -18.02 8.51 -7.41
#